data_AF-A0A1E3BIF2-F1
#
_entry.id   AF-A0A1E3BIF2-F1
#
_cell.length_a   1.000
_cell.length_b   1.000
_cell.length_c   1.000
_cell.angle_alpha   90.00
_cell.angle_beta   90.00
_cell.angle_gamma   90.00
#
_symmetry.space_group_name_H-M   'P 1'
#
loop_
_entity.id
_entity.type
_entity.pdbx_description
1 polymer ?
#
loop_
_entity_poly.entity_id
_entity_poly.type
_entity_poly.pdbx_seq_one_letter_code
_entity_poly.pdbx_strand_id
1 'polypeptide(L)'
;MSWIQQHANSHQSRLAATAVLSGAAVAGAILGYQAIRREKAVHKLKASIPDINDSHHAEKLTEYGSAAATQLSKEDERSAALARRAQQGDYDDDLILEQLARNRVFLTDEGLAKLRSSFIIVVGCGGVGSHAAASLARSGVSKIRLIDFDQVTLSSLNRHALATLADVGTPKVHCIRKRLEQIAPWVNFDCQNELFGGSAADDLLGPWQGQKPTYVLDCIDNITSKVELLHYCHTNSIPVISAMGAGCKSDPTRVVVGDISLSTDDPLSRSTRRRLKALKISTGIPVVFSTEKPGPGKASLLPLAEEEFKKGDVGELSVLPDFRTRILPVLGTMPAVFGYTIANHVICDISGYPNDYNAGGKGRDKMYDGILAGMQGLHEKLARTEAGHDFVGLRLPISKDDVGFLVDDIWRGKSIVSGLPNRLQLILWEKPARGFGPDPAWEKEGQKFIPISLKDLVCLTKEEAIRHEREVLREGKRPEDIYDEKTVQKAKERMKEAEFYENYR
;
A
#
# COMPACT_ATOMS: atom_id res chain seq x y z
N MET A 1 -51.77 32.73 34.26
CA MET A 1 -51.15 33.89 33.60
C MET A 1 -50.40 34.75 34.63
N SER A 2 -49.27 34.30 35.17
CA SER A 2 -48.56 35.09 36.22
C SER A 2 -47.12 34.62 36.47
N TRP A 3 -46.25 34.67 35.46
CA TRP A 3 -44.80 34.57 35.71
C TRP A 3 -44.00 35.37 34.68
N ILE A 4 -44.43 35.35 33.42
CA ILE A 4 -43.79 36.10 32.33
C ILE A 4 -43.96 37.63 32.47
N GLN A 5 -45.06 38.10 33.06
CA GLN A 5 -45.30 39.55 33.24
C GLN A 5 -44.55 40.18 34.43
N GLN A 6 -44.10 39.40 35.42
CA GLN A 6 -43.41 39.96 36.61
C GLN A 6 -41.89 40.15 36.41
N HIS A 7 -41.27 39.50 35.43
CA HIS A 7 -39.84 39.70 35.11
C HIS A 7 -39.58 40.72 33.99
N ALA A 8 -40.63 41.22 33.34
CA ALA A 8 -40.50 42.22 32.26
C ALA A 8 -40.16 43.64 32.75
N ASN A 9 -40.25 43.92 34.06
CA ASN A 9 -40.04 45.27 34.63
C ASN A 9 -38.86 45.40 35.61
N SER A 10 -37.99 44.38 35.70
CA SER A 10 -36.75 44.49 36.48
C SER A 10 -35.72 45.35 35.74
N HIS A 11 -35.07 46.28 36.44
CA HIS A 11 -33.99 47.10 35.89
C HIS A 11 -32.86 46.24 35.29
N GLN A 12 -32.63 45.04 35.84
CA GLN A 12 -31.63 44.11 35.33
C GLN A 12 -32.07 43.41 34.03
N SER A 13 -33.36 43.09 33.85
CA SER A 13 -33.85 42.50 32.59
C SER A 13 -33.87 43.52 31.45
N ARG A 14 -34.13 44.80 31.76
CA ARG A 14 -33.96 45.91 30.81
C ARG A 14 -32.50 46.12 30.41
N LEU A 15 -31.56 46.07 31.36
CA LEU A 15 -30.13 46.18 31.06
C LEU A 15 -29.63 45.00 30.23
N ALA A 16 -30.04 43.78 30.56
CA ALA A 16 -29.68 42.57 29.80
C ALA A 16 -30.27 42.60 28.38
N ALA A 17 -31.55 42.99 28.23
CA ALA A 17 -32.17 43.16 26.92
C ALA A 17 -31.48 44.25 26.09
N THR A 18 -31.13 45.37 26.71
CA THR A 18 -30.38 46.45 26.04
C THR A 18 -28.98 46.00 25.62
N ALA A 19 -28.29 45.19 26.44
CA ALA A 19 -26.98 44.63 26.12
C ALA A 19 -27.02 43.59 25.00
N VAL A 20 -28.05 42.74 24.97
CA VAL A 20 -28.26 41.78 23.88
C VAL A 20 -28.62 42.51 22.58
N LEU A 21 -29.48 43.53 22.65
CA LEU A 21 -29.84 44.34 21.49
C LEU A 21 -28.66 45.16 20.96
N SER A 22 -27.84 45.73 21.84
CA SER A 22 -26.63 46.45 21.42
C SER A 22 -25.55 45.51 20.88
N GLY A 23 -25.38 44.33 21.48
CA GLY A 23 -24.49 43.28 20.96
C GLY A 23 -24.92 42.77 19.59
N ALA A 24 -26.22 42.52 19.40
CA ALA A 24 -26.78 42.12 18.10
C ALA A 24 -26.66 43.23 17.05
N ALA A 25 -26.85 44.50 17.44
CA ALA A 25 -26.68 45.64 16.54
C ALA A 25 -25.21 45.83 16.11
N VAL A 26 -24.26 45.69 17.04
CA VAL A 26 -22.83 45.77 16.74
C VAL A 26 -22.38 44.59 15.89
N ALA A 27 -22.81 43.37 16.21
CA ALA A 27 -22.53 42.18 15.40
C ALA A 27 -23.14 42.32 13.99
N GLY A 28 -24.38 42.81 13.88
CA GLY A 28 -25.03 43.10 12.61
C GLY A 28 -24.30 44.18 11.80
N ALA A 29 -23.80 45.23 12.46
CA ALA A 29 -23.00 46.27 11.80
C ALA A 29 -21.64 45.75 11.33
N ILE A 30 -20.97 44.89 12.12
CA ILE A 30 -19.68 44.28 11.75
C ILE A 30 -19.88 43.30 10.60
N LEU A 31 -20.86 42.40 10.69
CA LEU A 31 -21.18 41.42 9.65
C LEU A 31 -21.67 42.11 8.38
N GLY A 32 -22.48 43.16 8.51
CA GLY A 32 -22.93 44.01 7.41
C GLY A 32 -21.77 44.76 6.74
N TYR A 33 -20.87 45.35 7.53
CA TYR A 33 -19.66 45.99 7.01
C TYR A 33 -18.72 44.99 6.33
N GLN A 34 -18.53 43.81 6.89
CA GLN A 34 -17.76 42.73 6.28
C GLN A 34 -18.41 42.23 4.99
N ALA A 35 -19.73 42.10 4.94
CA ALA A 35 -20.48 41.74 3.74
C ALA A 35 -20.32 42.80 2.64
N ILE A 36 -20.49 44.08 2.97
CA ILE A 36 -20.29 45.20 2.03
C ILE A 36 -18.84 45.30 1.57
N ARG A 37 -17.86 45.07 2.46
CA ARG A 37 -16.44 45.05 2.10
C ARG A 37 -16.12 43.87 1.18
N ARG A 38 -16.71 42.70 1.43
CA ARG A 38 -16.60 41.51 0.58
C ARG A 38 -17.24 41.77 -0.78
N GLU A 39 -18.41 42.39 -0.82
CA GLU A 39 -19.10 42.76 -2.05
C GLU A 39 -18.30 43.79 -2.87
N LYS A 40 -17.75 44.83 -2.23
CA LYS A 40 -16.84 45.80 -2.89
C LYS A 40 -15.56 45.16 -3.38
N ALA A 41 -14.97 44.23 -2.62
CA ALA A 41 -13.78 43.49 -3.03
C ALA A 41 -14.09 42.59 -4.24
N VAL A 42 -15.22 41.88 -4.23
CA VAL A 42 -15.71 41.08 -5.36
C VAL A 42 -16.01 41.95 -6.57
N HIS A 43 -16.64 43.12 -6.38
CA HIS A 43 -16.91 44.06 -7.46
C HIS A 43 -15.63 44.64 -8.06
N LYS A 44 -14.64 44.99 -7.23
CA LYS A 44 -13.32 45.45 -7.69
C LYS A 44 -12.57 44.34 -8.43
N LEU A 45 -12.70 43.09 -7.99
CA LEU A 45 -12.17 41.91 -8.67
C LEU A 45 -12.85 41.73 -10.03
N LYS A 46 -14.19 41.78 -10.08
CA LYS A 46 -14.98 41.69 -11.32
C LYS A 46 -14.68 42.82 -12.30
N ALA A 47 -14.50 44.04 -11.81
CA ALA A 47 -14.11 45.19 -12.61
C ALA A 47 -12.64 45.16 -13.08
N SER A 48 -11.80 44.31 -12.46
CA SER A 48 -10.42 44.04 -12.91
C SER A 48 -10.34 42.90 -13.94
N ILE A 49 -11.46 42.23 -14.21
CA ILE A 49 -11.57 41.25 -15.30
C ILE A 49 -11.80 42.04 -16.59
N PRO A 50 -10.97 41.87 -17.63
CA PRO A 50 -11.17 42.52 -18.92
C PRO A 50 -12.53 42.16 -19.54
N ASP A 51 -13.15 43.08 -20.28
CA ASP A 51 -14.39 42.79 -21.01
C ASP A 51 -14.17 41.71 -22.08
N ILE A 52 -15.20 40.89 -22.28
CA ILE A 52 -15.19 39.73 -23.16
C ILE A 52 -14.97 40.16 -24.61
N ASN A 53 -13.81 39.81 -25.15
CA ASN A 53 -13.50 39.72 -26.58
C ASN A 53 -13.74 38.27 -27.05
N ASP A 54 -13.84 38.05 -28.37
CA ASP A 54 -14.12 36.75 -29.02
C ASP A 54 -13.18 35.58 -28.62
N SER A 55 -12.16 35.85 -27.81
CA SER A 55 -11.22 34.89 -27.23
C SER A 55 -11.59 34.37 -25.82
N HIS A 56 -12.66 34.84 -25.17
CA HIS A 56 -13.02 34.41 -23.81
C HIS A 56 -14.51 34.14 -23.60
N HIS A 57 -14.92 32.87 -23.68
CA HIS A 57 -16.26 32.42 -23.30
C HIS A 57 -16.38 32.26 -21.77
N ALA A 58 -17.42 32.86 -21.17
CA ALA A 58 -17.76 32.68 -19.76
C ALA A 58 -18.79 31.56 -19.57
N GLU A 59 -18.56 30.65 -18.61
CA GLU A 59 -19.43 29.50 -18.32
C GLU A 59 -20.21 29.66 -16.99
N LYS A 60 -21.39 29.00 -16.91
CA LYS A 60 -22.32 29.08 -15.76
C LYS A 60 -21.81 28.30 -14.54
N LEU A 61 -21.94 28.92 -13.37
CA LEU A 61 -21.63 28.34 -12.06
C LEU A 61 -22.72 27.39 -11.58
N THR A 62 -22.32 26.25 -10.99
CA THR A 62 -23.19 25.38 -10.18
C THR A 62 -22.87 25.55 -8.68
N GLU A 63 -23.68 24.99 -7.78
CA GLU A 63 -23.54 25.12 -6.31
C GLU A 63 -22.20 24.60 -5.76
N TYR A 64 -21.43 23.83 -6.54
CA TYR A 64 -20.11 23.29 -6.16
C TYR A 64 -18.94 23.92 -6.93
N GLY A 65 -19.16 25.01 -7.69
CA GLY A 65 -18.15 25.69 -8.49
C GLY A 65 -18.41 25.65 -10.00
N SER A 66 -17.50 26.26 -10.77
CA SER A 66 -17.56 26.25 -12.23
C SER A 66 -17.33 24.82 -12.73
N ALA A 67 -18.39 24.18 -13.23
CA ALA A 67 -18.22 23.05 -14.13
C ALA A 67 -17.68 23.64 -15.44
N ALA A 68 -16.36 23.85 -15.51
CA ALA A 68 -15.75 24.19 -16.77
C ALA A 68 -15.95 22.97 -17.69
N ALA A 69 -16.88 23.04 -18.62
CA ALA A 69 -16.93 22.11 -19.72
C ALA A 69 -15.70 22.41 -20.58
N THR A 70 -14.55 21.87 -20.19
CA THR A 70 -13.31 22.03 -20.93
C THR A 70 -13.62 21.64 -22.37
N GLN A 71 -13.64 22.60 -23.29
CA GLN A 71 -13.80 22.29 -24.71
C GLN A 71 -12.70 21.29 -25.05
N LEU A 72 -13.11 20.06 -25.34
CA LEU A 72 -12.19 18.98 -25.67
C LEU A 72 -11.41 19.43 -26.90
N SER A 73 -10.09 19.24 -26.87
CA SER A 73 -9.32 19.48 -28.09
C SER A 73 -9.82 18.53 -29.18
N LYS A 74 -9.68 18.89 -30.46
CA LYS A 74 -10.03 18.00 -31.58
C LYS A 74 -9.35 16.63 -31.47
N GLU A 75 -8.15 16.58 -30.88
CA GLU A 75 -7.43 15.35 -30.63
C GLU A 75 -8.07 14.52 -29.50
N ASP A 76 -8.52 15.16 -28.43
CA ASP A 76 -9.24 14.50 -27.34
C ASP A 76 -10.56 13.91 -27.84
N GLU A 77 -11.31 14.66 -28.67
CA GLU A 77 -12.55 14.18 -29.29
C GLU A 77 -12.31 12.98 -30.21
N ARG A 78 -11.27 13.04 -31.05
CA ARG A 78 -10.86 11.94 -31.93
C ARG A 78 -10.50 10.68 -31.13
N SER A 79 -9.75 10.86 -30.05
CA SER A 79 -9.31 9.76 -29.19
C SER A 79 -10.48 9.13 -28.44
N ALA A 80 -11.41 9.93 -27.91
CA ALA A 80 -12.63 9.43 -27.29
C ALA A 80 -13.53 8.69 -28.30
N ALA A 81 -13.61 9.17 -29.55
CA ALA A 81 -14.33 8.47 -30.61
C ALA A 81 -13.69 7.11 -30.96
N LEU A 82 -12.36 7.05 -31.04
CA LEU A 82 -11.62 5.81 -31.25
C LEU A 82 -11.84 4.83 -30.09
N ALA A 83 -11.75 5.31 -28.84
CA ALA A 83 -11.98 4.50 -27.66
C ALA A 83 -13.40 3.90 -27.64
N ARG A 84 -14.43 4.69 -27.96
CA ARG A 84 -15.81 4.17 -28.08
C ARG A 84 -15.94 3.04 -29.10
N ARG A 85 -15.29 3.17 -30.27
CA ARG A 85 -15.27 2.11 -31.29
C ARG A 85 -14.57 0.87 -30.77
N ALA A 86 -13.39 1.04 -30.15
CA ALA A 86 -12.63 -0.08 -29.60
C ALA A 86 -13.35 -0.83 -28.48
N GLN A 87 -14.00 -0.11 -27.57
CA GLN A 87 -14.80 -0.69 -26.48
C GLN A 87 -16.06 -1.42 -26.99
N GLN A 88 -16.50 -1.14 -28.22
CA GLN A 88 -17.59 -1.84 -28.92
C GLN A 88 -17.11 -3.05 -29.74
N GLY A 89 -15.80 -3.34 -29.72
CA GLY A 89 -15.19 -4.43 -30.48
C GLY A 89 -14.75 -4.05 -31.90
N ASP A 90 -14.87 -2.78 -32.30
CA ASP A 90 -14.37 -2.25 -33.57
C ASP A 90 -12.93 -1.74 -33.41
N TYR A 91 -12.04 -2.65 -32.97
CA TYR A 91 -10.60 -2.44 -32.91
C TYR A 91 -9.88 -3.77 -33.05
N ASP A 92 -8.82 -3.78 -33.83
CA ASP A 92 -8.09 -5.00 -34.17
C ASP A 92 -7.37 -5.58 -32.94
N ASP A 93 -7.67 -6.83 -32.60
CA ASP A 93 -7.05 -7.51 -31.45
C ASP A 93 -5.54 -7.72 -31.69
N ASP A 94 -5.11 -7.87 -32.94
CA ASP A 94 -3.69 -8.02 -33.28
C ASP A 94 -2.90 -6.74 -32.93
N LEU A 95 -3.52 -5.55 -33.07
CA LEU A 95 -2.90 -4.29 -32.63
C LEU A 95 -2.79 -4.21 -31.11
N ILE A 96 -3.78 -4.72 -30.38
CA ILE A 96 -3.75 -4.79 -28.91
C ILE A 96 -2.62 -5.74 -28.48
N LEU A 97 -2.55 -6.92 -29.10
CA LEU A 97 -1.53 -7.93 -28.80
C LEU A 97 -0.12 -7.45 -29.16
N GLU A 98 0.05 -6.70 -30.25
CA GLU A 98 1.32 -6.08 -30.62
C GLU A 98 1.76 -5.05 -29.55
N GLN A 99 0.85 -4.18 -29.11
CA GLN A 99 1.14 -3.24 -28.03
C GLN A 99 1.46 -3.95 -26.70
N LEU A 100 0.88 -5.12 -26.47
CA LEU A 100 1.08 -5.94 -25.27
C LEU A 100 2.14 -7.04 -25.44
N ALA A 101 2.89 -7.08 -26.55
CA ALA A 101 3.74 -8.22 -26.91
C ALA A 101 4.75 -8.59 -25.81
N ARG A 102 5.34 -7.61 -25.14
CA ARG A 102 6.28 -7.85 -24.03
C ARG A 102 5.60 -8.42 -22.79
N ASN A 103 4.40 -7.94 -22.47
CA ASN A 103 3.61 -8.48 -21.36
C ASN A 103 3.15 -9.89 -21.67
N ARG A 104 2.79 -10.17 -22.93
CA ARG A 104 2.41 -11.50 -23.40
C ARG A 104 3.53 -12.52 -23.21
N VAL A 105 4.76 -12.16 -23.61
CA VAL A 105 5.93 -13.02 -23.40
C VAL A 105 6.22 -13.23 -21.92
N PHE A 106 6.08 -12.18 -21.09
CA PHE A 106 6.37 -12.24 -19.66
C PHE A 106 5.31 -13.03 -18.87
N LEU A 107 4.03 -12.78 -19.12
CA LEU A 107 2.89 -13.33 -18.37
C LEU A 107 2.34 -14.61 -18.97
N THR A 108 2.84 -15.05 -20.12
CA THR A 108 2.25 -16.08 -20.99
C THR A 108 0.90 -15.66 -21.59
N ASP A 109 0.44 -16.40 -22.60
CA ASP A 109 -0.88 -16.20 -23.21
C ASP A 109 -2.02 -16.32 -22.20
N GLU A 110 -1.95 -17.34 -21.33
CA GLU A 110 -2.99 -17.60 -20.33
C GLU A 110 -3.04 -16.48 -19.27
N GLY A 111 -1.88 -16.07 -18.75
CA GLY A 111 -1.80 -15.02 -17.75
C GLY A 111 -2.26 -13.67 -18.29
N LEU A 112 -1.90 -13.35 -19.54
CA LEU A 112 -2.40 -12.15 -20.21
C LEU A 112 -3.91 -12.20 -20.44
N ALA A 113 -4.47 -13.34 -20.86
CA ALA A 113 -5.91 -13.50 -21.05
C ALA A 113 -6.69 -13.28 -19.74
N LYS A 114 -6.22 -13.84 -18.62
CA LYS A 114 -6.79 -13.58 -17.28
C LYS A 114 -6.75 -12.09 -16.95
N LEU A 115 -5.60 -11.45 -17.14
CA LEU A 115 -5.45 -10.01 -16.88
C LEU A 115 -6.39 -9.16 -17.74
N ARG A 116 -6.50 -9.45 -19.04
CA ARG A 116 -7.41 -8.74 -19.95
C ARG A 116 -8.87 -8.87 -19.53
N SER A 117 -9.29 -10.04 -19.07
CA SER A 117 -10.66 -10.30 -18.61
C SER A 117 -11.00 -9.69 -17.24
N SER A 118 -10.01 -9.19 -16.50
CA SER A 118 -10.20 -8.73 -15.13
C SER A 118 -10.96 -7.40 -15.03
N PHE A 119 -11.71 -7.25 -13.92
CA PHE A 119 -12.35 -5.99 -13.54
C PHE A 119 -11.68 -5.43 -12.28
N ILE A 120 -11.02 -4.29 -12.41
CA ILE A 120 -10.26 -3.66 -11.32
C ILE A 120 -10.94 -2.39 -10.84
N ILE A 121 -10.98 -2.19 -9.52
CA ILE A 121 -11.46 -0.95 -8.92
C ILE A 121 -10.28 -0.22 -8.27
N VAL A 122 -10.10 1.06 -8.61
CA VAL A 122 -9.09 1.94 -7.99
C VAL A 122 -9.82 3.01 -7.18
N VAL A 123 -9.61 3.00 -5.86
CA VAL A 123 -10.20 3.98 -4.93
C VAL A 123 -9.13 4.99 -4.52
N GLY A 124 -9.34 6.25 -4.88
CA GLY A 124 -8.36 7.33 -4.76
C GLY A 124 -7.50 7.45 -6.02
N CYS A 125 -7.70 8.51 -6.79
CA CYS A 125 -7.05 8.84 -8.05
C CYS A 125 -5.91 9.87 -7.87
N GLY A 126 -5.30 9.93 -6.69
CA GLY A 126 -4.17 10.81 -6.39
C GLY A 126 -2.83 10.32 -6.96
N GLY A 127 -1.73 10.65 -6.27
CA GLY A 127 -0.37 10.30 -6.72
C GLY A 127 -0.05 8.80 -6.73
N VAL A 128 -0.77 7.97 -5.96
CA VAL A 128 -0.61 6.50 -6.02
C VAL A 128 -1.54 5.91 -7.07
N GLY A 129 -2.84 6.19 -6.97
CA GLY A 129 -3.85 5.57 -7.83
C GLY A 129 -3.75 5.96 -9.29
N SER A 130 -3.33 7.19 -9.62
CA SER A 130 -3.11 7.59 -11.03
C SER A 130 -1.99 6.80 -11.69
N HIS A 131 -0.89 6.54 -10.97
CA HIS A 131 0.21 5.69 -11.44
C HIS A 131 -0.23 4.22 -11.54
N ALA A 132 -0.98 3.72 -10.54
CA ALA A 132 -1.50 2.35 -10.58
C ALA A 132 -2.45 2.12 -11.76
N ALA A 133 -3.44 3.00 -11.96
CA ALA A 133 -4.38 2.93 -13.08
C ALA A 133 -3.67 2.99 -14.44
N ALA A 134 -2.67 3.86 -14.57
CA ALA A 134 -1.87 3.95 -15.79
C ALA A 134 -1.11 2.66 -16.08
N SER A 135 -0.47 2.05 -15.08
CA SER A 135 0.24 0.79 -15.24
C SER A 135 -0.70 -0.37 -15.56
N LEU A 136 -1.86 -0.47 -14.91
CA LEU A 136 -2.85 -1.51 -15.16
C LEU A 136 -3.39 -1.45 -16.60
N ALA A 137 -3.82 -0.27 -17.05
CA ALA A 137 -4.33 -0.07 -18.41
C ALA A 137 -3.27 -0.42 -19.47
N ARG A 138 -2.03 0.04 -19.27
CA ARG A 138 -0.90 -0.28 -20.16
C ARG A 138 -0.50 -1.76 -20.12
N SER A 139 -0.89 -2.48 -19.09
CA SER A 139 -0.58 -3.91 -18.94
C SER A 139 -1.62 -4.83 -19.56
N GLY A 140 -2.77 -4.28 -19.98
CA GLY A 140 -3.82 -5.03 -20.70
C GLY A 140 -5.13 -5.17 -19.93
N VAL A 141 -5.25 -4.66 -18.69
CA VAL A 141 -6.54 -4.65 -17.97
C VAL A 141 -7.57 -3.91 -18.80
N SER A 142 -8.70 -4.55 -19.10
CA SER A 142 -9.70 -4.00 -20.02
C SER A 142 -10.90 -3.34 -19.31
N LYS A 143 -11.09 -3.55 -18.00
CA LYS A 143 -12.15 -2.88 -17.21
C LYS A 143 -11.60 -2.27 -15.94
N ILE A 144 -11.74 -0.95 -15.81
CA ILE A 144 -11.26 -0.20 -14.65
C ILE A 144 -12.36 0.74 -14.14
N ARG A 145 -12.78 0.58 -12.89
CA ARG A 145 -13.58 1.58 -12.17
C ARG A 145 -12.67 2.49 -11.37
N LEU A 146 -12.89 3.79 -11.50
CA LEU A 146 -12.13 4.85 -10.84
C LEU A 146 -13.07 5.56 -9.86
N ILE A 147 -12.72 5.60 -8.58
CA ILE A 147 -13.50 6.27 -7.53
C ILE A 147 -12.65 7.36 -6.90
N ASP A 148 -13.01 8.62 -7.11
CA ASP A 148 -12.42 9.78 -6.45
C ASP A 148 -13.37 10.98 -6.62
N PHE A 149 -13.56 11.79 -5.57
CA PHE A 149 -14.40 12.99 -5.60
C PHE A 149 -13.62 14.27 -5.92
N ASP A 150 -12.28 14.20 -5.83
CA ASP A 150 -11.42 15.36 -5.97
C ASP A 150 -11.27 15.80 -7.44
N GLN A 151 -10.97 17.09 -7.59
CA GLN A 151 -10.49 17.68 -8.83
C GLN A 151 -8.96 17.74 -8.88
N VAL A 152 -8.42 17.84 -10.09
CA VAL A 152 -7.00 18.12 -10.31
C VAL A 152 -6.69 19.53 -9.84
N THR A 153 -5.71 19.67 -8.96
CA THR A 153 -5.20 20.98 -8.51
C THR A 153 -3.80 21.23 -9.07
N LEU A 154 -3.33 22.49 -9.08
CA LEU A 154 -1.94 22.80 -9.45
C LEU A 154 -0.92 22.01 -8.60
N SER A 155 -1.19 21.85 -7.31
CA SER A 155 -0.34 21.08 -6.41
C SER A 155 -0.41 19.57 -6.64
N SER A 156 -1.37 19.08 -7.44
CA SER A 156 -1.43 17.66 -7.83
C SER A 156 -0.39 17.32 -8.91
N LEU A 157 0.01 18.28 -9.74
CA LEU A 157 0.87 18.08 -10.90
C LEU A 157 2.29 17.60 -10.56
N ASN A 158 2.73 17.77 -9.32
CA ASN A 158 4.05 17.27 -8.89
C ASN A 158 4.12 15.75 -8.72
N ARG A 159 2.96 15.06 -8.68
CA ARG A 159 2.87 13.62 -8.34
C ARG A 159 1.76 12.84 -9.04
N HIS A 160 0.84 13.50 -9.75
CA HIS A 160 -0.23 12.83 -10.48
C HIS A 160 0.29 12.39 -11.85
N ALA A 161 0.10 11.11 -12.21
CA ALA A 161 0.75 10.51 -13.38
C ALA A 161 0.32 11.10 -14.73
N LEU A 162 -0.95 11.50 -14.84
CA LEU A 162 -1.61 11.74 -16.13
C LEU A 162 -2.12 13.17 -16.31
N ALA A 163 -2.10 13.96 -15.23
CA ALA A 163 -2.69 15.29 -15.23
C ALA A 163 -1.70 16.31 -15.79
N THR A 164 -2.23 17.23 -16.60
CA THR A 164 -1.49 18.34 -17.17
C THR A 164 -2.05 19.67 -16.66
N LEU A 165 -1.39 20.77 -17.01
CA LEU A 165 -1.89 22.11 -16.68
C LEU A 165 -3.31 22.36 -17.20
N ALA A 166 -3.66 21.78 -18.35
CA ALA A 166 -4.99 21.91 -18.95
C ALA A 166 -6.09 21.14 -18.18
N ASP A 167 -5.70 20.21 -17.32
CA ASP A 167 -6.66 19.38 -16.57
C ASP A 167 -6.99 19.98 -15.20
N VAL A 168 -6.35 21.08 -14.79
CA VAL A 168 -6.61 21.75 -13.51
C VAL A 168 -8.08 22.18 -13.42
N GLY A 169 -8.77 21.78 -12.35
CA GLY A 169 -10.20 22.00 -12.14
C GLY A 169 -11.11 20.89 -12.70
N THR A 170 -10.56 19.91 -13.42
CA THR A 170 -11.33 18.75 -13.89
C THR A 170 -11.35 17.63 -12.84
N PRO A 171 -12.42 16.82 -12.72
CA PRO A 171 -12.43 15.64 -11.86
C PRO A 171 -11.29 14.68 -12.19
N LYS A 172 -10.56 14.20 -11.18
CA LYS A 172 -9.39 13.32 -11.38
C LYS A 172 -9.76 12.04 -12.13
N VAL A 173 -10.93 11.45 -11.84
CA VAL A 173 -11.43 10.25 -12.52
C VAL A 173 -11.55 10.44 -14.03
N HIS A 174 -12.00 11.63 -14.48
CA HIS A 174 -12.15 11.95 -15.89
C HIS A 174 -10.82 12.31 -16.55
N CYS A 175 -9.92 12.99 -15.82
CA CYS A 175 -8.56 13.24 -16.29
C CYS A 175 -7.82 11.93 -16.60
N ILE A 176 -7.92 10.94 -15.71
CA ILE A 176 -7.34 9.60 -15.93
C ILE A 176 -7.95 8.93 -17.16
N ARG A 177 -9.28 8.85 -17.23
CA ARG A 177 -9.99 8.24 -18.37
C ARG A 177 -9.57 8.89 -19.68
N LYS A 178 -9.66 10.22 -19.78
CA LYS A 178 -9.29 11.00 -20.97
C LYS A 178 -7.90 10.64 -21.47
N ARG A 179 -6.91 10.61 -20.57
CA ARG A 179 -5.52 10.33 -20.95
C ARG A 179 -5.30 8.87 -21.32
N LEU A 180 -5.93 7.93 -20.60
CA LEU A 180 -5.74 6.50 -20.87
C LEU A 180 -6.51 6.01 -22.09
N GLU A 181 -7.63 6.62 -22.46
CA GLU A 181 -8.31 6.35 -23.74
C GLU A 181 -7.41 6.68 -24.95
N GLN A 182 -6.47 7.62 -24.82
CA GLN A 182 -5.46 7.92 -25.85
C GLN A 182 -4.36 6.86 -25.95
N ILE A 183 -4.16 6.07 -24.89
CA ILE A 183 -3.05 5.11 -24.74
C ILE A 183 -3.52 3.67 -24.98
N ALA A 184 -4.68 3.33 -24.44
CA ALA A 184 -5.27 2.01 -24.42
C ALA A 184 -6.78 2.14 -24.70
N PRO A 185 -7.18 2.43 -25.94
CA PRO A 185 -8.56 2.75 -26.30
C PRO A 185 -9.55 1.61 -26.02
N TRP A 186 -9.07 0.36 -25.93
CA TRP A 186 -9.88 -0.81 -25.63
C TRP A 186 -10.28 -0.93 -24.14
N VAL A 187 -9.77 -0.08 -23.26
CA VAL A 187 -10.08 -0.13 -21.82
C VAL A 187 -11.39 0.60 -21.55
N ASN A 188 -12.32 -0.09 -20.89
CA ASN A 188 -13.58 0.48 -20.42
C ASN A 188 -13.38 1.10 -19.03
N PHE A 189 -13.64 2.40 -18.93
CA PHE A 189 -13.55 3.15 -17.68
C PHE A 189 -14.92 3.46 -17.09
N ASP A 190 -15.11 3.13 -15.82
CA ASP A 190 -16.26 3.55 -15.03
C ASP A 190 -15.82 4.66 -14.06
N CYS A 191 -16.17 5.91 -14.34
CA CYS A 191 -15.77 7.06 -13.54
C CYS A 191 -16.84 7.39 -12.49
N GLN A 192 -16.54 7.10 -11.23
CA GLN A 192 -17.38 7.41 -10.08
C GLN A 192 -16.80 8.63 -9.35
N ASN A 193 -17.34 9.82 -9.64
CA ASN A 193 -16.87 11.08 -9.06
C ASN A 193 -17.45 11.31 -7.65
N GLU A 194 -17.18 10.38 -6.73
CA GLU A 194 -17.81 10.31 -5.41
C GLU A 194 -16.81 9.96 -4.31
N LEU A 195 -17.09 10.43 -3.08
CA LEU A 195 -16.26 10.12 -1.93
C LEU A 195 -16.62 8.72 -1.44
N PHE A 196 -15.61 7.86 -1.32
CA PHE A 196 -15.85 6.56 -0.72
C PHE A 196 -16.18 6.68 0.77
N GLY A 197 -17.31 6.09 1.16
CA GLY A 197 -17.73 5.89 2.54
C GLY A 197 -18.52 4.60 2.69
N GLY A 198 -18.60 4.08 3.91
CA GLY A 198 -19.20 2.78 4.20
C GLY A 198 -20.63 2.58 3.67
N SER A 199 -21.44 3.64 3.61
CA SER A 199 -22.81 3.59 3.08
C SER A 199 -22.90 3.42 1.57
N ALA A 200 -21.87 3.83 0.82
CA ALA A 200 -21.82 3.74 -0.64
C ALA A 200 -21.04 2.49 -1.11
N ALA A 201 -20.55 1.66 -0.19
CA ALA A 201 -19.66 0.55 -0.50
C ALA A 201 -20.32 -0.50 -1.41
N ASP A 202 -21.60 -0.81 -1.19
CA ASP A 202 -22.35 -1.80 -2.00
C ASP A 202 -22.46 -1.38 -3.47
N ASP A 203 -22.71 -0.08 -3.72
CA ASP A 203 -22.84 0.46 -5.08
C ASP A 203 -21.47 0.60 -5.75
N LEU A 204 -20.51 1.20 -5.03
CA LEU A 204 -19.20 1.54 -5.58
C LEU A 204 -18.30 0.32 -5.78
N LEU A 205 -18.39 -0.69 -4.92
CA LEU A 205 -17.60 -1.94 -5.01
C LEU A 205 -18.40 -3.12 -5.58
N GLY A 206 -19.67 -2.88 -5.93
CA GLY A 206 -20.55 -3.88 -6.51
C GLY A 206 -20.19 -4.26 -7.95
N PRO A 207 -20.93 -5.22 -8.54
CA PRO A 207 -20.73 -5.65 -9.91
C PRO A 207 -20.95 -4.51 -10.92
N TRP A 208 -20.17 -4.51 -11.99
CA TRP A 208 -20.36 -3.61 -13.13
C TRP A 208 -20.64 -4.42 -14.39
N GLN A 209 -21.79 -4.17 -15.03
CA GLN A 209 -22.26 -4.95 -16.19
C GLN A 209 -22.27 -6.46 -15.92
N GLY A 210 -22.75 -6.87 -14.73
CA GLY A 210 -22.83 -8.26 -14.30
C GLY A 210 -21.51 -8.89 -13.84
N GLN A 211 -20.38 -8.17 -13.93
CA GLN A 211 -19.06 -8.67 -13.53
C GLN A 211 -18.67 -8.16 -12.15
N LYS A 212 -18.32 -9.08 -11.24
CA LYS A 212 -17.78 -8.76 -9.92
C LYS A 212 -16.32 -8.26 -10.03
N PRO A 213 -15.86 -7.39 -9.11
CA PRO A 213 -14.46 -6.97 -9.11
C PRO A 213 -13.53 -8.15 -8.87
N THR A 214 -12.50 -8.24 -9.70
CA THR A 214 -11.37 -9.17 -9.53
C THR A 214 -10.45 -8.66 -8.42
N TYR A 215 -10.23 -7.34 -8.35
CA TYR A 215 -9.35 -6.73 -7.37
C TYR A 215 -9.76 -5.29 -7.05
N VAL A 216 -9.54 -4.88 -5.80
CA VAL A 216 -9.70 -3.51 -5.33
C VAL A 216 -8.36 -2.94 -4.87
N LEU A 217 -8.02 -1.74 -5.35
CA LEU A 217 -6.80 -1.02 -4.99
C LEU A 217 -7.19 0.17 -4.13
N ASP A 218 -6.81 0.12 -2.85
CA ASP A 218 -6.99 1.21 -1.92
C ASP A 218 -5.80 2.18 -2.00
N CYS A 219 -6.02 3.32 -2.65
CA CYS A 219 -5.07 4.42 -2.79
C CYS A 219 -5.51 5.67 -1.99
N ILE A 220 -6.40 5.51 -1.00
CA ILE A 220 -6.94 6.59 -0.17
C ILE A 220 -5.90 7.07 0.84
N ASP A 221 -5.90 8.37 1.18
CA ASP A 221 -5.05 8.95 2.22
C ASP A 221 -5.79 9.26 3.54
N ASN A 222 -7.11 9.39 3.50
CA ASN A 222 -7.99 9.47 4.66
C ASN A 222 -8.07 8.13 5.42
N ILE A 223 -7.87 8.17 6.74
CA ILE A 223 -7.82 6.96 7.59
C ILE A 223 -9.21 6.32 7.73
N THR A 224 -10.27 7.12 7.82
CA THR A 224 -11.64 6.64 8.06
C THR A 224 -12.16 5.88 6.83
N SER A 225 -12.20 6.52 5.66
CA SER A 225 -12.60 5.87 4.40
C SER A 225 -11.73 4.66 4.07
N LYS A 226 -10.42 4.72 4.35
CA LYS A 226 -9.51 3.57 4.18
C LYS A 226 -9.91 2.38 5.05
N VAL A 227 -10.17 2.60 6.34
CA VAL A 227 -10.56 1.50 7.24
C VAL A 227 -11.91 0.92 6.84
N GLU A 228 -12.87 1.75 6.45
CA GLU A 228 -14.18 1.30 5.96
C GLU A 228 -14.05 0.45 4.70
N LEU A 229 -13.23 0.88 3.73
CA LEU A 229 -12.95 0.14 2.50
C LEU A 229 -12.33 -1.24 2.79
N LEU A 230 -11.26 -1.26 3.59
CA LEU A 230 -10.54 -2.48 3.92
C LEU A 230 -11.39 -3.45 4.74
N HIS A 231 -12.19 -2.93 5.68
CA HIS A 231 -13.15 -3.73 6.43
C HIS A 231 -14.20 -4.35 5.50
N TYR A 232 -14.83 -3.54 4.63
CA TYR A 232 -15.84 -4.02 3.69
C TYR A 232 -15.29 -5.11 2.76
N CYS A 233 -14.12 -4.88 2.14
CA CYS A 233 -13.51 -5.87 1.25
C CYS A 233 -13.17 -7.17 2.00
N HIS A 234 -12.61 -7.06 3.21
CA HIS A 234 -12.26 -8.24 4.01
C HIS A 234 -13.50 -9.04 4.42
N THR A 235 -14.56 -8.37 4.90
CA THR A 235 -15.82 -9.04 5.29
C THR A 235 -16.52 -9.71 4.11
N ASN A 236 -16.49 -9.10 2.93
CA ASN A 236 -17.12 -9.63 1.72
C ASN A 236 -16.20 -10.53 0.88
N SER A 237 -14.99 -10.84 1.36
CA SER A 237 -13.99 -11.65 0.65
C SER A 237 -13.66 -11.10 -0.76
N ILE A 238 -13.63 -9.77 -0.90
CA ILE A 238 -13.20 -9.10 -2.12
C ILE A 238 -11.67 -8.91 -2.05
N PRO A 239 -10.90 -9.42 -3.02
CA PRO A 239 -9.45 -9.23 -3.05
C PRO A 239 -9.08 -7.75 -3.04
N VAL A 240 -8.23 -7.35 -2.11
CA VAL A 240 -7.86 -5.94 -1.90
C VAL A 240 -6.38 -5.80 -1.56
N ILE A 241 -5.75 -4.74 -2.06
CA ILE A 241 -4.41 -4.30 -1.66
C ILE A 241 -4.44 -2.81 -1.31
N SER A 242 -3.72 -2.43 -0.26
CA SER A 242 -3.72 -1.05 0.24
C SER A 242 -2.38 -0.36 0.16
N ALA A 243 -2.38 0.90 -0.28
CA ALA A 243 -1.27 1.82 -0.15
C ALA A 243 -1.23 2.42 1.27
N MET A 244 -0.10 2.27 1.95
CA MET A 244 0.19 2.99 3.20
C MET A 244 0.79 4.37 2.91
N GLY A 245 1.34 5.04 3.93
CA GLY A 245 1.85 6.40 3.79
C GLY A 245 3.11 6.51 2.92
N ALA A 246 2.97 7.08 1.71
CA ALA A 246 4.09 7.39 0.81
C ALA A 246 4.75 8.76 1.06
N GLY A 247 4.14 9.63 1.88
CA GLY A 247 4.67 10.96 2.20
C GLY A 247 5.84 10.93 3.19
N CYS A 248 6.69 11.97 3.17
CA CYS A 248 7.91 12.07 3.99
C CYS A 248 8.92 10.92 3.78
N LYS A 249 8.87 10.24 2.63
CA LYS A 249 9.78 9.17 2.24
C LYS A 249 10.63 9.64 1.04
N SER A 250 11.81 9.06 0.88
CA SER A 250 12.68 9.37 -0.26
C SER A 250 13.37 8.15 -0.86
N ASP A 251 13.38 7.01 -0.17
CA ASP A 251 14.12 5.81 -0.60
C ASP A 251 13.18 4.77 -1.22
N PRO A 252 13.15 4.63 -2.56
CA PRO A 252 12.27 3.68 -3.23
C PRO A 252 12.70 2.22 -2.99
N THR A 253 13.96 1.96 -2.62
CA THR A 253 14.48 0.60 -2.37
C THR A 253 13.94 -0.02 -1.08
N ARG A 254 13.21 0.77 -0.29
CA ARG A 254 12.61 0.36 0.99
C ARG A 254 11.11 0.14 0.91
N VAL A 255 10.52 0.29 -0.28
CA VAL A 255 9.13 -0.05 -0.54
C VAL A 255 9.00 -1.57 -0.63
N VAL A 256 8.09 -2.13 0.14
CA VAL A 256 7.84 -3.57 0.22
C VAL A 256 6.34 -3.84 0.22
N VAL A 257 5.95 -5.03 -0.21
CA VAL A 257 4.60 -5.56 -0.04
C VAL A 257 4.61 -6.58 1.08
N GLY A 258 3.64 -6.52 1.97
CA GLY A 258 3.50 -7.49 3.06
C GLY A 258 2.12 -7.42 3.69
N ASP A 259 1.84 -8.29 4.65
CA ASP A 259 0.60 -8.21 5.41
C ASP A 259 0.52 -6.94 6.26
N ILE A 260 -0.69 -6.40 6.46
CA ILE A 260 -0.92 -5.22 7.32
C ILE A 260 -0.33 -5.37 8.73
N SER A 261 -0.24 -6.59 9.27
CA SER A 261 0.39 -6.84 10.57
C SER A 261 1.88 -6.52 10.60
N LEU A 262 2.56 -6.60 9.46
CA LEU A 262 3.99 -6.34 9.30
C LEU A 262 4.29 -4.86 9.05
N SER A 263 3.29 -4.03 8.75
CA SER A 263 3.51 -2.64 8.38
C SER A 263 4.10 -1.84 9.56
N THR A 264 5.22 -1.16 9.33
CA THR A 264 5.96 -0.41 10.36
C THR A 264 6.26 1.02 9.92
N ASP A 265 6.74 1.84 10.85
CA ASP A 265 7.44 3.11 10.58
C ASP A 265 6.63 4.26 9.93
N ASP A 266 5.36 4.07 9.55
CA ASP A 266 4.50 5.18 9.08
C ASP A 266 3.23 5.39 9.94
N PRO A 267 2.80 6.65 10.19
CA PRO A 267 1.62 6.94 11.00
C PRO A 267 0.29 6.47 10.41
N LEU A 268 0.16 6.46 9.08
CA LEU A 268 -1.06 6.04 8.38
C LEU A 268 -1.30 4.55 8.59
N SER A 269 -0.28 3.71 8.38
CA SER A 269 -0.39 2.28 8.60
C SER A 269 -0.62 1.92 10.06
N ARG A 270 0.05 2.60 11.00
CA ARG A 270 -0.17 2.38 12.44
C ARG A 270 -1.62 2.68 12.83
N SER A 271 -2.17 3.79 12.35
CA SER A 271 -3.55 4.20 12.65
C SER A 271 -4.56 3.26 12.02
N THR A 272 -4.35 2.89 10.75
CA THR A 272 -5.19 1.95 10.00
C THR A 272 -5.19 0.58 10.66
N ARG A 273 -4.02 0.01 10.95
CA ARG A 273 -3.88 -1.28 11.65
C ARG A 273 -4.56 -1.27 13.02
N ARG A 274 -4.42 -0.19 13.81
CA ARG A 274 -5.06 -0.09 15.12
C ARG A 274 -6.59 -0.09 15.01
N ARG A 275 -7.15 0.65 14.05
CA ARG A 275 -8.60 0.70 13.82
C ARG A 275 -9.14 -0.62 13.27
N LEU A 276 -8.46 -1.25 12.31
CA LEU A 276 -8.81 -2.59 11.81
C LEU A 276 -8.76 -3.64 12.93
N LYS A 277 -7.76 -3.59 13.82
CA LYS A 277 -7.67 -4.50 14.96
C LYS A 277 -8.86 -4.35 15.93
N ALA A 278 -9.37 -3.12 16.10
CA ALA A 278 -10.58 -2.90 16.89
C ALA A 278 -11.82 -3.53 16.24
N LEU A 279 -11.84 -3.65 14.91
CA LEU A 279 -12.82 -4.39 14.12
C LEU A 279 -12.50 -5.89 13.98
N LYS A 280 -11.57 -6.41 14.80
CA LYS A 280 -11.12 -7.82 14.82
C LYS A 280 -10.40 -8.29 13.54
N ILE A 281 -9.88 -7.37 12.74
CA ILE A 281 -9.05 -7.67 11.57
C ILE A 281 -7.60 -7.35 11.91
N SER A 282 -6.76 -8.38 12.06
CA SER A 282 -5.34 -8.21 12.39
C SER A 282 -4.38 -8.59 11.26
N THR A 283 -4.82 -9.42 10.32
CA THR A 283 -4.03 -10.04 9.23
C THR A 283 -4.93 -10.34 8.04
N GLY A 284 -4.34 -10.74 6.91
CA GLY A 284 -5.05 -11.14 5.70
C GLY A 284 -5.31 -10.01 4.71
N ILE A 285 -4.62 -8.87 4.87
CA ILE A 285 -4.74 -7.74 3.96
C ILE A 285 -3.33 -7.37 3.48
N PRO A 286 -3.00 -7.61 2.20
CA PRO A 286 -1.72 -7.18 1.64
C PRO A 286 -1.67 -5.65 1.54
N VAL A 287 -0.53 -5.08 1.90
CA VAL A 287 -0.29 -3.64 1.90
C VAL A 287 1.09 -3.32 1.34
N VAL A 288 1.18 -2.18 0.66
CA VAL A 288 2.45 -1.58 0.22
C VAL A 288 2.85 -0.53 1.24
N PHE A 289 4.03 -0.70 1.83
CA PHE A 289 4.58 0.22 2.84
C PHE A 289 6.08 0.39 2.67
N SER A 290 6.64 1.41 3.34
CA SER A 290 8.08 1.68 3.31
C SER A 290 8.70 1.48 4.68
N THR A 291 9.74 0.65 4.73
CA THR A 291 10.58 0.40 5.92
C THR A 291 11.59 1.52 6.19
N GLU A 292 11.53 2.63 5.44
CA GLU A 292 12.34 3.81 5.68
C GLU A 292 11.96 4.45 7.03
N LYS A 293 12.93 4.57 7.93
CA LYS A 293 12.69 5.18 9.24
C LYS A 293 12.68 6.71 9.14
N PRO A 294 11.75 7.39 9.83
CA PRO A 294 11.90 8.81 10.09
C PRO A 294 13.20 9.09 10.84
N GLY A 295 13.83 10.24 10.59
CA GLY A 295 15.09 10.60 11.24
C GLY A 295 15.43 12.09 11.13
N PRO A 296 16.46 12.56 11.84
CA PRO A 296 16.92 13.95 11.77
C PRO A 296 17.24 14.35 10.32
N GLY A 297 16.79 15.54 9.89
CA GLY A 297 17.00 16.04 8.53
C GLY A 297 16.08 15.44 7.45
N LYS A 298 15.25 14.44 7.78
CA LYS A 298 14.20 13.95 6.88
C LYS A 298 12.98 14.86 6.93
N ALA A 299 12.26 14.94 5.80
CA ALA A 299 11.00 15.67 5.73
C ALA A 299 10.02 15.13 6.78
N SER A 300 9.31 16.04 7.44
CA SER A 300 8.29 15.72 8.45
C SER A 300 7.04 16.53 8.17
N LEU A 301 5.97 16.23 8.92
CA LEU A 301 4.75 17.03 8.88
C LEU A 301 5.07 18.49 9.20
N LEU A 302 4.75 19.39 8.27
CA LEU A 302 5.05 20.80 8.46
C LEU A 302 4.14 21.38 9.58
N PRO A 303 4.68 22.28 10.42
CA PRO A 303 3.84 23.04 11.34
C PRO A 303 2.86 23.91 10.54
N LEU A 304 1.67 24.14 11.09
CA LEU A 304 0.71 25.08 10.51
C LEU A 304 1.34 26.48 10.48
N ALA A 305 1.07 27.25 9.42
CA ALA A 305 1.47 28.64 9.38
C ALA A 305 0.78 29.42 10.52
N GLU A 306 1.51 30.32 11.19
CA GLU A 306 0.98 31.10 12.33
C GLU A 306 -0.29 31.92 11.97
N GLU A 307 -0.45 32.25 10.68
CA GLU A 307 -1.62 32.94 10.12
C GLU A 307 -2.90 32.08 10.09
N GLU A 308 -2.79 30.75 10.02
CA GLU A 308 -3.94 29.84 10.09
C GLU A 308 -4.37 29.56 11.53
N PHE A 309 -3.42 29.57 12.48
CA PHE A 309 -3.72 29.51 13.91
C PHE A 309 -4.59 30.68 14.39
N LYS A 310 -4.49 31.85 13.75
CA LYS A 310 -5.28 33.04 14.08
C LYS A 310 -6.74 32.98 13.60
N LYS A 311 -7.11 32.04 12.71
CA LYS A 311 -8.44 31.98 12.08
C LYS A 311 -9.49 31.16 12.83
N GLY A 312 -9.19 30.64 14.02
CA GLY A 312 -10.12 29.89 14.87
C GLY A 312 -9.87 28.39 14.86
N ASP A 313 -10.73 27.64 15.57
CA ASP A 313 -10.54 26.22 15.84
C ASP A 313 -10.55 25.41 14.54
N VAL A 314 -9.49 24.62 14.37
CA VAL A 314 -8.98 24.12 13.07
C VAL A 314 -9.94 23.12 12.38
N GLY A 315 -10.96 22.63 13.10
CA GLY A 315 -12.01 21.75 12.56
C GLY A 315 -13.07 22.45 11.71
N GLU A 316 -13.20 23.79 11.81
CA GLU A 316 -14.24 24.55 11.09
C GLU A 316 -13.77 25.10 9.73
N LEU A 317 -12.46 25.01 9.42
CA LEU A 317 -11.86 25.53 8.19
C LEU A 317 -11.72 24.47 7.08
N SER A 318 -11.97 23.20 7.38
CA SER A 318 -12.02 22.13 6.40
C SER A 318 -13.46 21.90 5.94
N VAL A 319 -13.70 21.90 4.63
CA VAL A 319 -15.03 21.66 4.02
C VAL A 319 -15.64 20.33 4.46
N LEU A 320 -14.79 19.40 4.93
CA LEU A 320 -15.15 18.14 5.57
C LEU A 320 -14.39 18.00 6.90
N PRO A 321 -15.05 17.61 8.00
CA PRO A 321 -14.36 17.23 9.23
C PRO A 321 -13.41 16.04 8.96
N ASP A 322 -12.23 16.03 9.59
CA ASP A 322 -11.14 15.02 9.47
C ASP A 322 -10.17 15.10 8.26
N PHE A 323 -10.23 16.12 7.40
CA PHE A 323 -9.21 16.32 6.36
C PHE A 323 -7.94 16.97 6.95
N ARG A 324 -6.74 16.52 6.55
CA ARG A 324 -5.47 16.99 7.15
C ARG A 324 -5.25 18.47 6.87
N THR A 325 -5.37 19.30 7.90
CA THR A 325 -5.04 20.73 7.87
C THR A 325 -3.53 21.00 7.78
N ARG A 326 -2.69 20.00 8.06
CA ARG A 326 -1.23 20.11 7.94
C ARG A 326 -0.72 19.51 6.64
N ILE A 327 0.10 20.28 5.92
CA ILE A 327 0.74 19.84 4.67
C ILE A 327 1.79 18.77 5.00
N LEU A 328 1.59 17.57 4.45
CA LEU A 328 2.58 16.50 4.46
C LEU A 328 3.46 16.65 3.21
N PRO A 329 4.78 16.88 3.33
CA PRO A 329 5.66 16.93 2.16
C PRO A 329 5.67 15.60 1.41
N VAL A 330 5.51 15.66 0.09
CA VAL A 330 5.50 14.49 -0.79
C VAL A 330 6.46 14.71 -1.95
N LEU A 331 7.45 13.82 -2.07
CA LEU A 331 8.27 13.69 -3.27
C LEU A 331 7.55 12.77 -4.24
N GLY A 332 7.21 13.24 -5.44
CA GLY A 332 6.34 12.53 -6.40
C GLY A 332 6.82 11.13 -6.80
N THR A 333 8.13 10.86 -6.71
CA THR A 333 8.71 9.54 -6.97
C THR A 333 8.16 8.46 -6.03
N MET A 334 7.88 8.79 -4.77
CA MET A 334 7.44 7.80 -3.79
C MET A 334 5.99 7.32 -4.04
N PRO A 335 4.98 8.21 -4.20
CA PRO A 335 3.65 7.78 -4.62
C PRO A 335 3.65 6.99 -5.92
N ALA A 336 4.48 7.38 -6.90
CA ALA A 336 4.61 6.68 -8.17
C ALA A 336 5.11 5.24 -7.97
N VAL A 337 6.18 5.05 -7.19
CA VAL A 337 6.72 3.72 -6.86
C VAL A 337 5.71 2.88 -6.09
N PHE A 338 4.95 3.46 -5.16
CA PHE A 338 3.85 2.77 -4.49
C PHE A 338 2.78 2.32 -5.50
N GLY A 339 2.39 3.20 -6.43
CA GLY A 339 1.41 2.89 -7.48
C GLY A 339 1.88 1.76 -8.39
N TYR A 340 3.14 1.77 -8.81
CA TYR A 340 3.75 0.69 -9.60
C TYR A 340 3.84 -0.61 -8.83
N THR A 341 4.19 -0.56 -7.54
CA THR A 341 4.28 -1.75 -6.69
C THR A 341 2.90 -2.41 -6.52
N ILE A 342 1.85 -1.61 -6.32
CA ILE A 342 0.46 -2.07 -6.24
C ILE A 342 0.02 -2.69 -7.57
N ALA A 343 0.23 -1.99 -8.69
CA ALA A 343 -0.16 -2.51 -10.01
C ALA A 343 0.57 -3.82 -10.32
N ASN A 344 1.88 -3.90 -10.05
CA ASN A 344 2.66 -5.11 -10.25
C ASN A 344 2.14 -6.29 -9.40
N HIS A 345 1.82 -6.04 -8.13
CA HIS A 345 1.21 -7.06 -7.26
C HIS A 345 -0.05 -7.66 -7.90
N VAL A 346 -0.96 -6.79 -8.33
CA VAL A 346 -2.25 -7.18 -8.89
C VAL A 346 -2.08 -7.89 -10.23
N ILE A 347 -1.17 -7.41 -11.09
CA ILE A 347 -0.86 -8.05 -12.38
C ILE A 347 -0.33 -9.47 -12.17
N CYS A 348 0.66 -9.63 -11.29
CA CYS A 348 1.25 -10.95 -11.02
C CYS A 348 0.22 -11.90 -10.39
N ASP A 349 -0.56 -11.43 -9.42
CA ASP A 349 -1.57 -12.26 -8.75
C ASP A 349 -2.66 -12.76 -9.71
N ILE A 350 -3.22 -11.87 -10.54
CA ILE A 350 -4.27 -12.23 -11.51
C ILE A 350 -3.74 -13.16 -12.61
N SER A 351 -2.53 -12.91 -13.10
CA SER A 351 -1.92 -13.74 -14.14
C SER A 351 -1.44 -15.10 -13.62
N GLY A 352 -1.31 -15.26 -12.30
CA GLY A 352 -0.71 -16.45 -11.68
C GLY A 352 0.82 -16.46 -11.77
N TYR A 353 1.45 -15.32 -12.03
CA TYR A 353 2.91 -15.21 -12.03
C TYR A 353 3.45 -15.32 -10.60
N PRO A 354 4.46 -16.18 -10.34
CA PRO A 354 4.97 -16.41 -9.00
C PRO A 354 5.58 -15.12 -8.43
N ASN A 355 5.11 -14.73 -7.25
CA ASN A 355 5.53 -13.49 -6.61
C ASN A 355 5.65 -13.70 -5.09
N ASP A 356 6.88 -13.86 -4.62
CA ASP A 356 7.20 -14.10 -3.21
C ASP A 356 7.78 -12.83 -2.59
N TYR A 357 6.94 -12.05 -1.89
CA TYR A 357 7.42 -10.87 -1.19
C TYR A 357 8.12 -11.24 0.11
N ASN A 358 9.43 -10.99 0.20
CA ASN A 358 10.17 -11.07 1.45
C ASN A 358 9.94 -9.80 2.29
N ALA A 359 8.78 -9.71 2.94
CA ALA A 359 8.46 -8.63 3.88
C ALA A 359 9.24 -8.72 5.21
N GLY A 360 9.98 -9.81 5.45
CA GLY A 360 10.53 -10.16 6.75
C GLY A 360 12.03 -9.92 6.94
N GLY A 361 12.79 -9.63 5.86
CA GLY A 361 14.26 -9.55 5.90
C GLY A 361 14.84 -8.41 6.74
N LYS A 362 14.20 -7.24 6.77
CA LYS A 362 14.79 -6.02 7.39
C LYS A 362 14.13 -5.69 8.73
N GLY A 363 14.72 -6.21 9.81
CA GLY A 363 14.30 -5.96 11.20
C GLY A 363 14.45 -7.18 12.12
N ARG A 364 14.74 -8.35 11.56
CA ARG A 364 14.97 -9.62 12.27
C ARG A 364 16.44 -9.91 12.56
N ASP A 365 17.31 -8.91 12.44
CA ASP A 365 18.76 -9.04 12.72
C ASP A 365 19.07 -9.78 14.02
N LYS A 366 18.43 -9.37 15.12
CA LYS A 366 18.60 -10.01 16.43
C LYS A 366 18.11 -11.47 16.45
N MET A 367 17.10 -11.78 15.65
CA MET A 367 16.61 -13.15 15.50
C MET A 367 17.63 -13.99 14.74
N TYR A 368 18.16 -13.49 13.62
CA TYR A 368 19.20 -14.20 12.85
C TYR A 368 20.47 -14.40 13.69
N ASP A 369 20.91 -13.37 14.42
CA ASP A 369 22.05 -13.49 15.35
C ASP A 369 21.78 -14.56 16.41
N GLY A 370 20.56 -14.62 16.95
CA GLY A 370 20.13 -15.65 17.89
C GLY A 370 20.07 -17.06 17.31
N ILE A 371 19.61 -17.20 16.06
CA ILE A 371 19.57 -18.48 15.34
C ILE A 371 20.99 -18.95 15.04
N LEU A 372 21.86 -18.08 14.53
CA LEU A 372 23.25 -18.40 14.23
C LEU A 372 24.01 -18.83 15.49
N ALA A 373 23.85 -18.10 16.60
CA ALA A 373 24.42 -18.47 17.89
C ALA A 373 23.87 -19.81 18.41
N GLY A 374 22.56 -20.04 18.26
CA GLY A 374 21.92 -21.31 18.62
C GLY A 374 22.42 -22.49 17.79
N MET A 375 22.64 -22.30 16.49
CA MET A 375 23.23 -23.30 15.60
C MET A 375 24.66 -23.62 15.99
N GLN A 376 25.50 -22.61 16.22
CA GLN A 376 26.88 -22.78 16.65
C GLN A 376 26.96 -23.61 17.94
N GLY A 377 26.18 -23.25 18.96
CA GLY A 377 26.16 -23.98 20.24
C GLY A 377 25.60 -25.40 20.14
N LEU A 378 24.61 -25.64 19.28
CA LEU A 378 24.09 -26.99 19.01
C LEU A 378 25.18 -27.88 18.42
N HIS A 379 25.88 -27.39 17.41
CA HIS A 379 26.88 -28.17 16.70
C HIS A 379 28.14 -28.43 17.55
N GLU A 380 28.60 -27.45 18.34
CA GLU A 380 29.67 -27.66 19.33
C GLU A 380 29.30 -28.78 20.34
N LYS A 381 28.05 -28.79 20.81
CA LYS A 381 27.56 -29.81 21.73
C LYS A 381 27.50 -31.19 21.08
N LEU A 382 27.06 -31.29 19.83
CA LEU A 382 27.01 -32.55 19.09
C LEU A 382 28.42 -33.07 18.81
N ALA A 383 29.33 -32.22 18.34
CA ALA A 383 30.74 -32.53 18.12
C ALA A 383 31.41 -33.04 19.41
N ARG A 384 31.20 -32.36 20.54
CA ARG A 384 31.72 -32.79 21.85
C ARG A 384 31.19 -34.15 22.27
N THR A 385 29.89 -34.39 22.07
CA THR A 385 29.25 -35.65 22.47
C THR A 385 29.80 -36.83 21.68
N GLU A 386 30.11 -36.62 20.39
CA GLU A 386 30.66 -37.64 19.50
C GLU A 386 32.17 -37.87 19.71
N ALA A 387 32.95 -36.80 19.87
CA ALA A 387 34.41 -36.88 20.00
C ALA A 387 34.91 -37.10 21.44
N GLY A 388 34.05 -36.93 22.44
CA GLY A 388 34.38 -37.10 23.86
C GLY A 388 35.28 -36.01 24.45
N HIS A 389 35.55 -34.92 23.74
CA HIS A 389 36.37 -33.79 24.20
C HIS A 389 35.88 -32.46 23.59
N ASP A 390 36.32 -31.34 24.15
CA ASP A 390 35.94 -30.00 23.68
C ASP A 390 36.81 -29.55 22.49
N PHE A 391 36.18 -28.95 21.49
CA PHE A 391 36.85 -28.30 20.37
C PHE A 391 36.94 -26.79 20.62
N VAL A 392 38.16 -26.25 20.75
CA VAL A 392 38.38 -24.80 20.85
C VAL A 392 38.37 -24.18 19.46
N GLY A 393 37.56 -23.13 19.28
CA GLY A 393 37.53 -22.33 18.06
C GLY A 393 36.78 -22.97 16.89
N LEU A 394 35.91 -23.95 17.15
CA LEU A 394 35.06 -24.56 16.14
C LEU A 394 34.14 -23.49 15.53
N ARG A 395 34.04 -23.42 14.20
CA ARG A 395 33.16 -22.47 13.51
C ARG A 395 32.19 -23.19 12.57
N LEU A 396 31.09 -22.53 12.26
CA LEU A 396 30.23 -22.90 11.14
C LEU A 396 30.55 -22.03 9.92
N PRO A 397 30.57 -22.59 8.70
CA PRO A 397 30.74 -21.83 7.45
C PRO A 397 29.41 -21.15 7.04
N ILE A 398 28.72 -20.55 8.01
CA ILE A 398 27.40 -19.94 7.85
C ILE A 398 27.48 -18.53 8.44
N SER A 399 27.15 -17.55 7.62
CA SER A 399 27.05 -16.15 7.99
C SER A 399 25.65 -15.80 8.46
N LYS A 400 25.51 -14.61 9.06
CA LYS A 400 24.20 -14.06 9.42
C LYS A 400 23.28 -13.90 8.21
N ASP A 401 23.85 -13.47 7.08
CA ASP A 401 23.09 -13.24 5.85
C ASP A 401 22.56 -14.58 5.30
N ASP A 402 23.33 -15.66 5.42
CA ASP A 402 22.86 -17.01 5.05
C ASP A 402 21.70 -17.47 5.93
N VAL A 403 21.73 -17.15 7.22
CA VAL A 403 20.60 -17.42 8.13
C VAL A 403 19.37 -16.62 7.71
N GLY A 404 19.54 -15.34 7.36
CA GLY A 404 18.48 -14.50 6.83
C GLY A 404 17.86 -15.10 5.57
N PHE A 405 18.71 -15.44 4.59
CA PHE A 405 18.32 -16.10 3.34
C PHE A 405 17.55 -17.40 3.59
N LEU A 406 18.09 -18.32 4.40
CA LEU A 406 17.43 -19.59 4.68
C LEU A 406 16.08 -19.37 5.36
N VAL A 407 16.04 -18.60 6.44
CA VAL A 407 14.80 -18.43 7.21
C VAL A 407 13.74 -17.72 6.37
N ASP A 408 14.12 -16.71 5.59
CA ASP A 408 13.16 -15.81 4.98
C ASP A 408 12.82 -16.19 3.54
N ASP A 409 13.82 -16.51 2.73
CA ASP A 409 13.64 -16.79 1.31
C ASP A 409 13.28 -18.26 1.12
N ILE A 410 14.04 -19.19 1.71
CA ILE A 410 13.78 -20.62 1.57
C ILE A 410 12.57 -21.04 2.41
N TRP A 411 12.61 -20.74 3.72
CA TRP A 411 11.63 -21.24 4.69
C TRP A 411 10.46 -20.29 4.97
N ARG A 412 10.40 -19.13 4.30
CA ARG A 412 9.28 -18.16 4.34
C ARG A 412 8.91 -17.71 5.75
N GLY A 413 9.90 -17.63 6.63
CA GLY A 413 9.77 -17.20 8.02
C GLY A 413 8.88 -18.10 8.87
N LYS A 414 8.75 -19.39 8.55
CA LYS A 414 7.87 -20.33 9.25
C LYS A 414 8.57 -21.66 9.51
N SER A 415 8.20 -22.32 10.60
CA SER A 415 8.53 -23.73 10.80
C SER A 415 7.94 -24.59 9.68
N ILE A 416 8.72 -25.55 9.20
CA ILE A 416 8.22 -26.51 8.20
C ILE A 416 7.11 -27.40 8.77
N VAL A 417 7.17 -27.74 10.06
CA VAL A 417 6.24 -28.66 10.74
C VAL A 417 4.96 -27.93 11.12
N SER A 418 5.03 -26.97 12.05
CA SER A 418 3.84 -26.28 12.57
C SER A 418 3.39 -25.06 11.74
N GLY A 419 4.23 -24.53 10.84
CA GLY A 419 3.94 -23.29 10.12
C GLY A 419 4.00 -22.03 11.00
N LEU A 420 4.42 -22.15 12.26
CA LEU A 420 4.51 -21.04 13.20
C LEU A 420 5.74 -20.17 12.91
N PRO A 421 5.63 -18.82 13.00
CA PRO A 421 6.73 -17.90 12.67
C PRO A 421 7.58 -17.47 13.87
N ASN A 422 7.26 -17.92 15.08
CA ASN A 422 7.91 -17.48 16.31
C ASN A 422 8.91 -18.51 16.84
N ARG A 423 9.99 -18.02 17.48
CA ARG A 423 11.05 -18.84 18.10
C ARG A 423 11.65 -19.86 17.12
N LEU A 424 11.93 -19.42 15.90
CA LEU A 424 12.53 -20.26 14.86
C LEU A 424 13.98 -20.62 15.18
N GLN A 425 14.41 -21.76 14.67
CA GLN A 425 15.77 -22.28 14.74
C GLN A 425 16.08 -23.08 13.46
N LEU A 426 17.31 -22.98 12.97
CA LEU A 426 17.81 -23.80 11.87
C LEU A 426 18.56 -25.01 12.43
N ILE A 427 18.35 -26.17 11.82
CA ILE A 427 18.97 -27.44 12.23
C ILE A 427 19.15 -28.35 11.00
N LEU A 428 20.16 -29.23 11.03
CA LEU A 428 20.36 -30.24 9.98
C LEU A 428 19.14 -31.15 9.89
N TRP A 429 18.67 -31.42 8.67
CA TRP A 429 17.54 -32.31 8.42
C TRP A 429 17.87 -33.76 8.72
N GLU A 430 19.09 -34.18 8.42
CA GLU A 430 19.58 -35.53 8.60
C GLU A 430 20.91 -35.52 9.35
N LYS A 431 21.21 -36.65 10.00
CA LYS A 431 22.52 -36.84 10.63
C LYS A 431 23.59 -36.96 9.53
N PRO A 432 24.65 -36.13 9.54
CA PRO A 432 25.70 -36.20 8.54
C PRO A 432 26.45 -37.52 8.65
N ALA A 433 26.70 -38.19 7.52
CA ALA A 433 27.40 -39.49 7.48
C ALA A 433 28.81 -39.43 8.07
N ARG A 434 29.48 -38.27 7.97
CA ARG A 434 30.81 -38.01 8.53
C ARG A 434 30.82 -37.67 10.03
N GLY A 435 29.65 -37.52 10.65
CA GLY A 435 29.50 -37.01 12.02
C GLY A 435 29.64 -35.50 12.12
N PHE A 436 29.74 -35.00 13.35
CA PHE A 436 29.77 -33.57 13.70
C PHE A 436 31.19 -33.03 13.95
N GLY A 437 32.22 -33.83 13.68
CA GLY A 437 33.62 -33.44 13.85
C GLY A 437 34.11 -32.36 12.85
N PRO A 438 35.24 -31.72 13.15
CA PRO A 438 35.87 -30.76 12.24
C PRO A 438 36.30 -31.44 10.94
N ASP A 439 36.44 -30.66 9.88
CA ASP A 439 36.98 -31.17 8.62
C ASP A 439 38.47 -31.56 8.76
N PRO A 440 38.85 -32.83 8.49
CA PRO A 440 40.23 -33.29 8.65
C PRO A 440 41.23 -32.61 7.69
N ALA A 441 40.78 -32.09 6.55
CA ALA A 441 41.65 -31.38 5.62
C ALA A 441 42.01 -29.99 6.16
N TRP A 442 41.02 -29.25 6.64
CA TRP A 442 41.19 -27.91 7.18
C TRP A 442 41.82 -27.88 8.56
N GLU A 443 41.61 -28.93 9.36
CA GLU A 443 42.27 -29.06 10.66
C GLU A 443 43.80 -29.12 10.51
N LYS A 444 44.32 -29.69 9.42
CA LYS A 444 45.76 -29.68 9.09
C LYS A 444 46.28 -28.28 8.78
N GLU A 445 45.42 -27.39 8.31
CA GLU A 445 45.72 -25.99 8.00
C GLU A 445 45.48 -25.07 9.22
N GLY A 446 45.11 -25.63 10.37
CA GLY A 446 44.88 -24.91 11.62
C GLY A 446 43.47 -24.33 11.77
N GLN A 447 42.57 -24.55 10.81
CA GLN A 447 41.19 -24.08 10.85
C GLN A 447 40.24 -25.20 11.27
N LYS A 448 39.44 -24.97 12.31
CA LYS A 448 38.44 -25.93 12.80
C LYS A 448 37.04 -25.44 12.46
N PHE A 449 36.40 -26.05 11.46
CA PHE A 449 34.99 -25.81 11.19
C PHE A 449 34.24 -27.12 10.90
N ILE A 450 32.92 -27.08 11.06
CA ILE A 450 32.04 -28.20 10.73
C ILE A 450 31.49 -27.97 9.31
N PRO A 451 31.86 -28.78 8.31
CA PRO A 451 31.24 -28.76 6.98
C PRO A 451 29.73 -28.95 7.05
N ILE A 452 29.01 -27.88 6.78
CA ILE A 452 27.55 -27.86 6.69
C ILE A 452 27.20 -27.09 5.43
N SER A 453 26.26 -27.63 4.65
CA SER A 453 25.66 -26.93 3.52
C SER A 453 24.36 -26.26 3.96
N LEU A 454 24.02 -25.13 3.36
CA LEU A 454 22.74 -24.46 3.56
C LEU A 454 21.57 -25.34 3.14
N LYS A 455 21.73 -26.13 2.07
CA LYS A 455 20.69 -27.06 1.59
C LYS A 455 20.32 -28.16 2.59
N ASP A 456 21.20 -28.47 3.55
CA ASP A 456 20.97 -29.52 4.53
C ASP A 456 20.16 -29.02 5.75
N LEU A 457 19.84 -27.73 5.81
CA LEU A 457 19.23 -27.08 6.96
C LEU A 457 17.73 -26.87 6.78
N VAL A 458 16.97 -27.21 7.81
CA VAL A 458 15.53 -26.94 7.92
C VAL A 458 15.22 -25.91 8.99
N CYS A 459 14.12 -25.18 8.79
CA CYS A 459 13.60 -24.25 9.78
C CYS A 459 12.49 -24.89 10.63
N LEU A 460 12.68 -24.91 11.94
CA LEU A 460 11.75 -25.43 12.94
C LEU A 460 11.51 -24.40 14.03
N THR A 461 10.44 -24.54 14.82
CA THR A 461 10.37 -23.86 16.12
C THR A 461 11.39 -24.48 17.07
N LYS A 462 11.78 -23.74 18.11
CA LYS A 462 12.75 -24.21 19.11
C LYS A 462 12.34 -25.53 19.76
N GLU A 463 11.06 -25.70 20.07
CA GLU A 463 10.52 -26.92 20.67
C GLU A 463 10.60 -28.13 19.71
N GLU A 464 10.27 -27.92 18.43
CA GLU A 464 10.41 -28.94 17.38
C GLU A 464 11.88 -29.29 17.13
N ALA A 465 12.78 -28.28 17.11
CA ALA A 465 14.20 -28.48 16.93
C ALA A 465 14.82 -29.33 18.05
N ILE A 466 14.38 -29.16 19.31
CA ILE A 466 14.83 -30.00 20.43
C ILE A 466 14.40 -31.46 20.25
N ARG A 467 13.16 -31.70 19.77
CA ARG A 467 12.69 -33.05 19.45
C ARG A 467 13.53 -33.66 18.32
N HIS A 468 13.77 -32.89 17.27
CA HIS A 468 14.54 -33.32 16.11
C HIS A 468 16.02 -33.60 16.45
N GLU A 469 16.66 -32.75 17.26
CA GLU A 469 18.02 -32.97 17.79
C GLU A 469 18.13 -34.35 18.47
N ARG A 470 17.16 -34.69 19.32
CA ARG A 470 17.16 -35.95 20.06
C ARG A 470 16.95 -37.15 19.13
N GLU A 471 15.88 -37.13 18.34
CA GLU A 471 15.43 -38.30 17.59
C GLU A 471 16.24 -38.54 16.30
N VAL A 472 16.61 -37.48 15.57
CA VAL A 472 17.36 -37.61 14.31
C VAL A 472 18.86 -37.52 14.54
N LEU A 473 19.34 -36.43 15.13
CA LEU A 473 20.78 -36.16 15.16
C LEU A 473 21.53 -37.03 16.17
N ARG A 474 20.91 -37.39 17.31
CA ARG A 474 21.51 -38.26 18.33
C ARG A 474 21.15 -39.73 18.17
N GLU A 475 19.85 -40.05 18.13
CA GLU A 475 19.36 -41.43 18.02
C GLU A 475 19.50 -42.00 16.60
N GLY A 476 19.69 -41.16 15.57
CA GLY A 476 19.92 -41.60 14.20
C GLY A 476 18.67 -42.09 13.46
N LYS A 477 17.47 -41.73 13.90
CA LYS A 477 16.23 -42.02 13.16
C LYS A 477 16.18 -41.20 11.88
N ARG A 478 15.49 -41.70 10.85
CA ARG A 478 15.28 -40.92 9.63
C ARG A 478 14.12 -39.95 9.81
N PRO A 479 14.14 -38.78 9.15
CA PRO A 479 13.03 -37.83 9.24
C PRO A 479 11.68 -38.43 8.80
N GLU A 480 11.69 -39.35 7.83
CA GLU A 480 10.51 -40.11 7.39
C GLU A 480 9.85 -40.95 8.50
N ASP A 481 10.61 -41.32 9.54
CA ASP A 481 10.11 -42.12 10.65
C ASP A 481 9.44 -41.24 11.73
N ILE A 482 9.55 -39.90 11.64
CA ILE A 482 9.13 -38.94 12.67
C ILE A 482 8.05 -37.99 12.17
N TYR A 483 8.12 -37.59 10.90
CA TYR A 483 7.22 -36.61 10.29
C TYR A 483 6.29 -37.26 9.27
N ASP A 484 5.14 -36.63 9.06
CA ASP A 484 4.20 -37.04 8.02
C ASP A 484 4.76 -36.79 6.61
N GLU A 485 4.24 -37.54 5.63
CA GLU A 485 4.70 -37.51 4.23
C GLU A 485 4.65 -36.11 3.62
N LYS A 486 3.62 -35.32 3.94
CA LYS A 486 3.47 -33.96 3.42
C LYS A 486 4.57 -33.03 3.94
N THR A 487 4.92 -33.14 5.22
CA THR A 487 6.03 -32.38 5.81
C THR A 487 7.37 -32.76 5.18
N VAL A 488 7.64 -34.06 5.00
CA VAL A 488 8.88 -34.54 4.36
C VAL A 488 8.99 -34.05 2.93
N GLN A 489 7.91 -34.16 2.14
CA GLN A 489 7.89 -33.73 0.75
C GLN A 489 8.16 -32.22 0.63
N LYS A 490 7.51 -31.42 1.48
CA LYS A 490 7.75 -29.99 1.57
C LYS A 490 9.20 -29.67 1.94
N ALA A 491 9.85 -30.49 2.78
CA ALA A 491 11.25 -30.27 3.17
C ALA A 491 12.15 -30.45 1.97
N LYS A 492 11.97 -31.56 1.24
CA LYS A 492 12.75 -31.89 0.05
C LYS A 492 12.61 -30.83 -1.05
N GLU A 493 11.41 -30.30 -1.26
CA GLU A 493 11.17 -29.19 -2.21
C GLU A 493 11.96 -27.93 -1.85
N ARG A 494 11.95 -27.54 -0.56
CA ARG A 494 12.67 -26.36 -0.07
C ARG A 494 14.18 -26.52 -0.03
N MET A 495 14.66 -27.71 0.33
CA MET A 495 16.09 -28.02 0.30
C MET A 495 16.62 -28.01 -1.14
N LYS A 496 15.83 -28.49 -2.11
CA LYS A 496 16.18 -28.37 -3.54
C LYS A 496 16.18 -26.92 -4.02
N GLU A 497 15.26 -26.10 -3.52
CA GLU A 497 15.27 -24.64 -3.73
C GLU A 497 16.57 -24.02 -3.18
N ALA A 498 16.97 -24.37 -1.95
CA ALA A 498 18.24 -23.92 -1.36
C ALA A 498 19.48 -24.37 -2.15
N GLU A 499 19.52 -25.62 -2.60
CA GLU A 499 20.60 -26.17 -3.44
C GLU A 499 20.73 -25.42 -4.77
N PHE A 500 19.60 -25.06 -5.39
CA PHE A 500 19.61 -24.25 -6.62
C PHE A 500 20.33 -22.92 -6.38
N TYR A 501 20.02 -22.23 -5.28
CA TYR A 501 20.62 -20.94 -4.94
C TYR A 501 22.07 -21.03 -4.45
N GLU A 502 22.48 -22.14 -3.83
CA GLU A 502 23.89 -22.37 -3.46
C GLU A 502 24.84 -22.36 -4.67
N ASN A 503 24.37 -22.72 -5.87
CA ASN A 503 25.20 -22.65 -7.09
C ASN A 503 25.54 -21.22 -7.53
N TYR A 504 24.85 -20.21 -6.99
CA TYR A 504 25.06 -18.80 -7.28
C TYR A 504 25.74 -18.04 -6.13
N ARG A 505 26.18 -18.78 -5.10
CA ARG A 505 26.98 -18.31 -3.99
C ARG A 505 28.47 -18.51 -4.31
#